data_AF-A0A7J9XKI0-F1
#
_entry.id   AF-A0A7J9XKI0-F1
#
_cell.length_a   1.000
_cell.length_b   1.000
_cell.length_c   1.000
_cell.angle_alpha   90.00
_cell.angle_beta   90.00
_cell.angle_gamma   90.00
#
_symmetry.space_group_name_H-M   'P 1'
#
loop_
_entity.id
_entity.type
_entity.pdbx_description
1 polymer ?
#
loop_
_entity_poly.entity_id
_entity_poly.type
_entity_poly.pdbx_seq_one_letter_code
_entity_poly.pdbx_strand_id
1 'polypeptide(L)'
;MLYELREYTTVPGRMPALITRFREHTLKLFERHGIRVTYITLTEFGDNSNNELVYCVEFDSYQQLQERWSSFLADPEWQSVKQDSERDGPLVASLRRRLLTTAPFDS
;
A
#
# COMPACT_ATOMS: atom_id res chain seq x y z
N MET A 1 4.47 -18.79 0.59
CA MET A 1 4.62 -17.33 0.54
C MET A 1 3.54 -16.75 -0.35
N LEU A 2 2.90 -15.69 0.12
CA LEU A 2 1.89 -14.90 -0.58
C LEU A 2 2.42 -13.49 -0.79
N TYR A 3 2.09 -12.90 -1.93
CA TYR A 3 2.43 -11.52 -2.25
C TYR A 3 1.16 -10.76 -2.60
N GLU A 4 0.90 -9.64 -1.94
CA GLU A 4 -0.21 -8.78 -2.27
C GLU A 4 0.29 -7.55 -3.02
N LEU A 5 -0.03 -7.48 -4.31
CA LEU A 5 0.19 -6.30 -5.13
C LEU A 5 -0.99 -5.34 -4.96
N ARG A 6 -0.67 -4.07 -4.71
CA ARG A 6 -1.62 -2.99 -4.50
C ARG A 6 -1.29 -1.84 -5.43
N GLU A 7 -2.30 -1.38 -6.15
CA GLU A 7 -2.19 -0.38 -7.22
C GLU A 7 -3.15 0.76 -6.85
N TYR A 8 -2.59 1.92 -6.49
CA TYR A 8 -3.29 3.08 -5.96
C TYR A 8 -3.30 4.16 -7.03
N THR A 9 -4.41 4.30 -7.76
CA THR A 9 -4.61 5.44 -8.66
C THR A 9 -4.92 6.67 -7.82
N THR A 10 -4.11 7.71 -7.93
CA THR A 10 -4.29 8.93 -7.13
C THR A 10 -5.39 9.82 -7.68
N VAL A 11 -6.05 10.54 -6.78
CA VAL A 11 -6.87 11.69 -7.20
C VAL A 11 -5.94 12.71 -7.90
N PRO A 12 -6.31 13.28 -9.06
CA PRO A 12 -5.46 14.22 -9.77
C PRO A 12 -4.93 15.33 -8.87
N GLY A 13 -3.61 15.58 -8.92
CA GLY A 13 -2.92 16.56 -8.10
C GLY A 13 -2.61 16.13 -6.66
N ARG A 14 -3.04 14.94 -6.22
CA ARG A 14 -2.84 14.46 -4.83
C ARG A 14 -1.64 13.52 -4.64
N MET A 15 -0.91 13.18 -5.71
CA MET A 15 0.27 12.31 -5.63
C MET A 15 1.32 12.79 -4.59
N PRO A 16 1.70 14.08 -4.51
CA PRO A 16 2.66 14.52 -3.50
C PRO A 16 2.21 14.21 -2.06
N ALA A 17 0.94 14.42 -1.74
CA ALA A 17 0.38 14.12 -0.42
C ALA A 17 0.36 12.60 -0.14
N LEU A 18 0.06 11.77 -1.15
CA LEU A 18 0.15 10.32 -1.01
C LEU A 18 1.59 9.87 -0.73
N ILE A 19 2.56 10.41 -1.46
CA ILE A 19 3.98 10.12 -1.25
C ILE A 19 4.43 10.53 0.16
N THR A 20 4.07 11.74 0.61
CA THR A 20 4.36 12.20 1.98
C THR A 20 3.80 11.23 3.01
N ARG A 21 2.52 10.82 2.89
CA ARG A 21 1.91 9.85 3.80
C ARG A 21 2.69 8.54 3.86
N PHE A 22 3.08 8.00 2.71
CA PHE A 22 3.83 6.75 2.65
C PHE A 22 5.21 6.88 3.28
N ARG A 23 5.96 7.91 2.88
CA ARG A 23 7.35 8.14 3.31
C ARG A 23 7.44 8.42 4.81
N GLU A 24 6.52 9.22 5.34
CA GLU A 24 6.65 9.73 6.71
C GLU A 24 5.96 8.81 7.74
N HIS A 25 4.92 8.09 7.32
CA HIS A 25 4.08 7.31 8.23
C HIS A 25 3.87 5.85 7.79
N THR A 26 3.29 5.60 6.61
CA THR A 26 2.77 4.27 6.25
C THR A 26 3.84 3.18 6.32
N LEU A 27 5.05 3.44 5.82
CA LEU A 27 6.11 2.42 5.80
C LEU A 27 6.57 2.03 7.22
N LYS A 28 6.66 2.99 8.14
CA LYS A 28 7.01 2.74 9.55
C LYS A 28 5.91 1.97 10.28
N LEU A 29 4.65 2.32 10.00
CA LEU A 29 3.50 1.59 10.55
C LEU A 29 3.44 0.17 10.01
N PHE A 30 3.64 -0.02 8.70
CA PHE A 30 3.74 -1.35 8.10
C PHE A 30 4.80 -2.21 8.79
N GLU A 31 6.00 -1.68 8.97
CA GLU A 31 7.07 -2.38 9.70
C GLU A 31 6.64 -2.77 11.12
N ARG A 32 6.04 -1.86 11.88
CA ARG A 32 5.50 -2.12 13.24
C ARG A 32 4.45 -3.23 13.29
N HIS A 33 3.60 -3.33 12.25
CA HIS A 33 2.59 -4.39 12.14
C HIS A 33 3.11 -5.65 11.42
N GLY A 34 4.41 -5.73 11.14
CA GLY A 34 5.02 -6.86 10.45
C GLY A 34 4.61 -6.99 8.98
N ILE A 35 4.07 -5.93 8.36
CA ILE A 35 3.77 -5.90 6.93
C ILE A 35 5.07 -5.53 6.20
N ARG A 36 5.73 -6.52 5.60
CA ARG A 36 6.98 -6.32 4.87
C ARG A 36 6.70 -5.91 3.43
N VAL A 37 7.25 -4.78 3.01
CA VAL A 37 7.17 -4.27 1.62
C VAL A 37 8.35 -4.83 0.83
N THR A 38 8.08 -5.55 -0.26
CA THR A 38 9.11 -6.11 -1.14
C THR A 38 9.43 -5.20 -2.33
N TYR A 39 8.46 -4.37 -2.70
CA TYR A 39 8.56 -3.46 -3.85
C TYR A 39 7.62 -2.28 -3.65
N ILE A 40 8.05 -1.09 -4.04
CA ILE A 40 7.22 0.13 -4.09
C ILE A 40 7.73 1.04 -5.19
N THR A 41 6.84 1.53 -6.05
CA THR A 41 7.19 2.35 -7.21
C THR A 41 6.05 3.30 -7.61
N LEU A 42 6.36 4.22 -8.51
CA LEU A 42 5.38 4.98 -9.28
C LEU A 42 5.30 4.45 -10.71
N THR A 43 4.10 4.46 -11.29
CA THR A 43 3.90 4.09 -12.69
C THR A 43 4.35 5.21 -13.62
N GLU A 44 5.49 5.01 -14.30
CA GLU A 44 6.07 5.98 -15.25
C GLU A 44 5.30 6.00 -16.59
N PHE A 45 4.98 4.82 -17.13
CA PHE A 45 4.34 4.64 -18.42
C PHE A 45 3.34 3.47 -18.40
N GLY A 46 2.20 3.61 -19.10
CA GLY A 46 1.11 2.64 -19.18
C GLY A 46 -0.23 3.19 -18.69
N ASP A 47 -1.15 2.30 -18.30
CA ASP A 47 -2.36 2.70 -17.61
C ASP A 47 -2.00 3.51 -16.35
N ASN A 48 -2.71 4.61 -16.10
CA ASN A 48 -2.45 5.52 -14.98
C ASN A 48 -1.03 6.13 -14.94
N SER A 49 -0.37 6.29 -16.10
CA SER A 49 0.93 6.98 -16.22
C SER A 49 0.99 8.25 -15.36
N ASN A 50 2.04 8.37 -14.55
CA ASN A 50 2.30 9.48 -13.62
C ASN A 50 1.23 9.71 -12.54
N ASN A 51 0.29 8.79 -12.35
CA ASN A 51 -0.84 8.94 -11.43
C ASN A 51 -1.16 7.65 -10.65
N GLU A 52 -0.18 6.78 -10.46
CA GLU A 52 -0.34 5.54 -9.71
C GLU A 52 0.89 5.19 -8.85
N LEU A 53 0.62 4.80 -7.61
CA LEU A 53 1.57 4.18 -6.70
C LEU A 53 1.33 2.66 -6.69
N VAL A 54 2.35 1.88 -7.01
CA VAL A 54 2.28 0.41 -7.04
C VAL A 54 3.22 -0.14 -5.98
N TYR A 55 2.72 -1.04 -5.12
CA TYR A 55 3.56 -1.67 -4.12
C TYR A 55 3.14 -3.11 -3.84
N CYS A 56 4.10 -3.90 -3.38
CA CYS A 56 3.93 -5.30 -3.04
C CYS A 56 4.31 -5.52 -1.59
N VAL A 57 3.47 -6.26 -0.86
CA VAL A 57 3.75 -6.74 0.49
C VAL A 57 3.69 -8.25 0.53
N GLU A 58 4.34 -8.89 1.48
CA GLU A 58 4.36 -10.35 1.58
C GLU A 58 3.85 -10.90 2.91
N PHE A 59 3.32 -12.12 2.84
CA PHE A 59 2.75 -12.86 3.95
C PHE A 59 3.05 -14.35 3.83
N ASP A 60 3.30 -15.00 4.95
CA ASP A 60 3.55 -16.44 5.00
C ASP A 60 2.27 -17.27 4.76
N SER A 61 1.12 -16.72 5.16
CA SER A 61 -0.19 -17.38 5.07
C SER A 61 -1.35 -16.38 4.97
N TYR A 62 -2.53 -16.89 4.59
CA TYR A 62 -3.78 -16.11 4.59
C TYR A 62 -4.15 -15.58 5.98
N GLN A 63 -3.90 -16.39 7.02
CA GLN A 63 -4.14 -15.99 8.40
C GLN A 63 -3.27 -14.78 8.76
N GLN A 64 -1.97 -14.84 8.47
CA GLN A 64 -1.05 -13.74 8.75
C GLN A 64 -1.40 -12.48 7.96
N LEU A 65 -1.83 -12.62 6.70
CA LEU A 65 -2.35 -11.51 5.90
C LEU A 65 -3.53 -10.83 6.61
N GLN A 66 -4.52 -11.60 7.04
CA GLN A 66 -5.71 -11.08 7.70
C GLN A 66 -5.37 -10.39 9.03
N GLU A 67 -4.56 -11.03 9.87
CA GLU A 67 -4.18 -10.53 11.19
C GLU A 67 -3.41 -9.20 11.07
N ARG A 68 -2.39 -9.15 10.21
CA ARG A 68 -1.55 -7.95 10.06
C ARG A 68 -2.31 -6.78 9.46
N TRP A 69 -3.13 -7.00 8.42
CA TRP A 69 -3.96 -5.94 7.87
C TRP A 69 -5.00 -5.44 8.86
N SER A 70 -5.66 -6.35 9.60
CA SER A 70 -6.66 -5.96 10.59
C SER A 70 -6.02 -5.15 11.72
N SER A 71 -4.85 -5.57 12.19
CA SER A 71 -4.08 -4.84 13.21
C SER A 71 -3.67 -3.45 12.72
N PHE A 72 -3.12 -3.34 11.49
CA PHE A 72 -2.75 -2.04 10.91
C PHE A 72 -3.95 -1.11 10.74
N LEU A 73 -5.07 -1.60 10.22
CA LEU A 73 -6.28 -0.78 10.01
C LEU A 73 -6.92 -0.32 11.33
N ALA A 74 -6.74 -1.11 12.39
CA ALA A 74 -7.21 -0.78 13.73
C ALA A 74 -6.26 0.14 14.52
N ASP A 75 -5.04 0.40 14.05
CA ASP A 75 -4.08 1.26 14.74
C ASP A 75 -4.62 2.72 14.80
N PRO A 76 -4.80 3.30 15.99
CA PRO A 76 -5.26 4.68 16.14
C PRO A 76 -4.35 5.71 15.47
N GLU A 77 -3.04 5.47 15.43
CA GLU A 77 -2.08 6.34 14.74
C GLU A 77 -2.31 6.30 13.22
N TRP A 78 -2.56 5.12 12.66
CA TRP A 78 -2.94 5.00 11.25
C TRP A 78 -4.24 5.76 10.95
N GLN A 79 -5.25 5.64 11.82
CA GLN A 79 -6.52 6.33 11.65
C GLN A 79 -6.34 7.86 11.67
N SER A 80 -5.54 8.37 12.60
CA SER A 80 -5.18 9.80 12.67
C SER A 80 -4.43 10.25 11.41
N VAL A 81 -3.37 9.53 11.02
CA VAL A 81 -2.58 9.83 9.82
C VAL A 81 -3.47 9.85 8.58
N LYS A 82 -4.37 8.87 8.44
CA LYS A 82 -5.30 8.82 7.32
C LYS A 82 -6.21 10.04 7.32
N GLN A 83 -6.85 10.35 8.45
CA GLN A 83 -7.73 11.51 8.59
C GLN A 83 -7.02 12.83 8.26
N ASP A 84 -5.81 13.04 8.79
CA ASP A 84 -5.04 14.25 8.55
C ASP A 84 -4.59 14.38 7.10
N SER A 85 -4.12 13.29 6.52
CA SER A 85 -3.68 13.24 5.11
C SER A 85 -4.81 13.42 4.11
N GLU A 86 -6.05 13.09 4.50
CA GLU A 86 -7.25 13.15 3.66
C GLU A 86 -8.21 14.30 4.07
N ARG A 87 -7.73 15.25 4.90
CA ARG A 87 -8.53 16.39 5.38
C ARG A 87 -9.08 17.24 4.23
N ASP A 88 -8.27 17.40 3.19
CA ASP A 88 -8.63 18.17 2.00
C ASP A 88 -9.34 17.30 0.93
N GLY A 89 -9.75 16.08 1.28
CA GLY A 89 -10.38 15.10 0.39
C GLY A 89 -9.54 13.83 0.20
N PRO A 90 -10.10 12.82 -0.50
CA PRO A 90 -9.46 11.54 -0.68
C PRO A 90 -8.14 11.66 -1.47
N LEU A 91 -7.14 10.87 -1.09
CA LEU A 91 -5.86 10.78 -1.82
C LEU A 91 -5.91 9.75 -2.94
N VAL A 92 -6.67 8.67 -2.75
CA VAL A 92 -6.76 7.52 -3.65
C VAL A 92 -8.12 7.51 -4.32
N ALA A 93 -8.14 7.63 -5.64
CA ALA A 93 -9.35 7.58 -6.45
C ALA A 93 -9.83 6.14 -6.67
N SER A 94 -8.87 5.21 -6.81
CA SER A 94 -9.16 3.79 -7.01
C SER A 94 -8.06 2.93 -6.39
N LEU A 95 -8.49 1.80 -5.84
CA LEU A 95 -7.64 0.77 -5.26
C LEU A 95 -7.88 -0.54 -5.99
N ARG A 96 -6.84 -1.08 -6.65
CA ARG A 96 -6.82 -2.47 -7.08
C ARG A 96 -5.86 -3.28 -6.20
N ARG A 97 -6.25 -4.51 -5.89
CA ARG A 97 -5.39 -5.44 -5.16
C ARG A 97 -5.46 -6.83 -5.78
N ARG A 98 -4.33 -7.52 -5.79
CA ARG A 98 -4.20 -8.90 -6.27
C ARG A 98 -3.35 -9.68 -5.28
N LEU A 99 -3.79 -10.89 -4.96
CA LEU A 99 -3.00 -11.83 -4.17
C LEU A 99 -2.34 -12.84 -5.11
N LEU A 100 -1.04 -12.98 -4.98
CA LEU A 100 -0.17 -13.76 -5.85
C LEU A 100 0.51 -14.84 -5.01
N THR A 101 0.74 -16.00 -5.61
CA THR A 101 1.54 -17.09 -5.04
C THR A 101 2.83 -17.23 -5.82
N THR A 102 3.85 -17.80 -5.19
CA THR A 102 5.09 -18.18 -5.89
C THR A 102 4.79 -19.18 -7.00
N ALA A 103 5.40 -18.98 -8.17
CA ALA A 103 5.39 -19.95 -9.25
C ALA A 103 6.57 -20.93 -9.10
N PRO A 104 6.45 -22.18 -9.58
CA PRO A 104 7.51 -23.18 -9.50
C PRO A 104 8.53 -22.98 -10.64
N PHE A 105 9.20 -21.84 -10.66
CA PHE A 105 10.30 -21.55 -11.58
C PHE A 105 11.58 -21.28 -10.79
N ASP A 106 12.69 -21.85 -11.25
CA ASP A 106 14.01 -21.50 -10.74
C ASP A 106 14.45 -20.17 -11.39
N SER A 107 14.98 -19.26 -10.58
CA SER A 107 15.50 -17.95 -11.01
C SER A 107 16.91 -18.03 -11.56
#